data_AF-A0A948UCE9-F1
#
_entry.id   AF-A0A948UCE9-F1
#
_cell.length_a   1.000
_cell.length_b   1.000
_cell.length_c   1.000
_cell.angle_alpha   90.00
_cell.angle_beta   90.00
_cell.angle_gamma   90.00
#
_symmetry.space_group_name_H-M   'P 1'
#
loop_
_entity.id
_entity.type
_entity.pdbx_description
1 polymer ?
#
loop_
_entity_poly.entity_id
_entity_poly.type
_entity_poly.pdbx_seq_one_letter_code
_entity_poly.pdbx_strand_id
1 'polypeptide(L)'
;MALEHISDQELLERLVQVDARLLKEGQPIKQRAMNVPIEVMREYGFEHVPIVVAGFGKGGDFQRLNDMFHKFYRKQDTAMGGHIGVFMYRDIFAIVGVPHVYGQRSINLIECVELSDLQKIAIQSEPEILNAMLDQVIDICDVQYGVPEVRKPFRDNVSAFRFITLAQLNLHAASAVLTGGYDHRGAVQSALLASELALKAGAAYSGLSEQRLSREPFGHCRKKVLEAAKIGLPGLDEQRIARTLDRQPDYVKNRYTFDQPPRRKAGHLVMGAQYITAEVVRQMSDRNARADLSSSLSRSYPA
;
A
#
# COMPACT_ATOMS: atom_id res chain seq x y z
N MET A 1 -19.80 30.67 20.56
CA MET A 1 -20.44 29.62 21.37
C MET A 1 -19.52 28.42 21.32
N ALA A 2 -19.14 27.86 22.47
CA ALA A 2 -18.35 26.64 22.53
C ALA A 2 -19.31 25.47 22.80
N LEU A 3 -19.05 24.29 22.23
CA LEU A 3 -19.81 23.06 22.53
C LEU A 3 -19.58 22.58 23.99
N GLU A 4 -18.80 23.32 24.78
CA GLU A 4 -18.48 23.07 26.19
C GLU A 4 -19.71 22.80 27.06
N HIS A 5 -20.86 23.42 26.77
CA HIS A 5 -22.09 23.24 27.56
C HIS A 5 -22.98 22.09 27.06
N ILE A 6 -22.62 21.43 25.96
CA ILE A 6 -23.40 20.35 25.37
C ILE A 6 -22.87 19.01 25.89
N SER A 7 -23.77 18.13 26.30
CA SER A 7 -23.40 16.80 26.81
C SER A 7 -22.82 15.91 25.70
N ASP A 8 -21.93 14.97 26.06
CA ASP A 8 -21.41 13.99 25.10
C ASP A 8 -22.51 13.12 24.49
N GLN A 9 -23.58 12.84 25.24
CA GLN A 9 -24.73 12.05 24.77
C GLN A 9 -25.48 12.78 23.66
N GLU A 10 -25.78 14.07 23.84
CA GLU A 10 -26.45 14.88 22.82
C GLU A 10 -25.59 15.02 21.56
N LEU A 11 -24.29 15.27 21.72
CA LEU A 11 -23.37 15.33 20.60
C LEU A 11 -23.27 13.99 19.85
N LEU A 12 -23.30 12.87 20.56
CA LEU A 12 -23.29 11.54 19.94
C LEU A 12 -24.56 11.29 19.13
N GLU A 13 -25.73 11.63 19.68
CA GLU A 13 -27.01 11.52 18.97
C GLU A 13 -27.02 12.35 17.68
N ARG A 14 -26.51 13.59 17.75
CA ARG A 14 -26.36 14.45 16.56
C ARG A 14 -25.36 13.88 15.56
N LEU A 15 -24.22 13.41 16.02
CA LEU A 15 -23.20 12.81 15.18
C LEU A 15 -23.75 11.61 14.40
N VAL A 16 -24.54 10.74 15.04
CA VAL A 16 -25.18 9.59 14.40
C VAL A 16 -26.23 10.03 13.37
N GLN A 17 -27.03 11.06 13.67
CA GLN A 17 -28.02 11.61 12.73
C GLN A 17 -27.36 12.18 11.47
N VAL A 18 -26.30 12.98 11.64
CA VAL A 18 -25.52 13.56 10.54
C VAL A 18 -24.83 12.46 9.72
N ASP A 19 -24.19 11.48 10.36
CA ASP A 19 -23.57 10.35 9.66
C ASP A 19 -24.58 9.55 8.84
N ALA A 20 -25.77 9.27 9.39
CA ALA A 20 -26.84 8.58 8.66
C ALA A 20 -27.35 9.39 7.46
N ARG A 21 -27.41 10.72 7.57
CA ARG A 21 -27.76 11.62 6.47
C ARG A 21 -26.69 11.56 5.36
N LEU A 22 -25.41 11.77 5.71
CA LEU A 22 -24.32 11.74 4.73
C LEU A 22 -24.15 10.36 4.09
N LEU A 23 -24.44 9.28 4.83
CA LEU A 23 -24.49 7.91 4.28
C LEU A 23 -25.58 7.77 3.22
N LYS A 24 -26.79 8.30 3.45
CA LYS A 24 -27.89 8.30 2.47
C LYS A 24 -27.57 9.13 1.23
N GLU A 25 -26.78 10.19 1.38
CA GLU A 25 -26.25 11.00 0.28
C GLU A 25 -25.14 10.29 -0.52
N GLY A 26 -24.74 9.08 -0.12
CA GLY A 26 -23.74 8.27 -0.82
C GLY A 26 -22.30 8.63 -0.46
N GLN A 27 -22.06 9.44 0.58
CA GLN A 27 -20.70 9.76 1.00
C GLN A 27 -20.03 8.53 1.61
N PRO A 28 -18.85 8.09 1.14
CA PRO A 28 -18.11 6.98 1.74
C PRO A 28 -17.56 7.36 3.12
N ILE A 29 -17.28 6.35 3.96
CA ILE A 29 -16.83 6.53 5.35
C ILE A 29 -15.66 7.51 5.51
N LYS A 30 -14.72 7.55 4.56
CA LYS A 30 -13.58 8.48 4.59
C LYS A 30 -13.99 9.95 4.44
N GLN A 31 -14.99 10.22 3.59
CA GLN A 31 -15.54 11.57 3.47
C GLN A 31 -16.34 11.92 4.72
N ARG A 32 -17.14 10.97 5.23
CA ARG A 32 -17.93 11.17 6.46
C ARG A 32 -17.05 11.41 7.69
N ALA A 33 -15.91 10.74 7.81
CA ALA A 33 -14.96 10.95 8.91
C ALA A 33 -14.45 12.40 9.01
N MET A 34 -14.38 13.11 7.89
CA MET A 34 -14.07 14.54 7.87
C MET A 34 -15.33 15.40 7.99
N ASN A 35 -16.38 15.05 7.25
CA ASN A 35 -17.55 15.91 7.08
C ASN A 35 -18.50 15.88 8.28
N VAL A 36 -18.65 14.75 8.97
CA VAL A 36 -19.59 14.63 10.10
C VAL A 36 -19.25 15.61 11.24
N PRO A 37 -17.99 15.67 11.75
CA PRO A 37 -17.64 16.68 12.76
C PRO A 37 -17.86 18.12 12.28
N ILE A 38 -17.58 18.41 11.00
CA ILE A 38 -17.76 19.75 10.40
C ILE A 38 -19.24 20.13 10.36
N GLU A 39 -20.09 19.23 9.88
CA GLU A 39 -21.54 19.45 9.75
C GLU A 39 -22.20 19.62 11.13
N VAL A 40 -21.81 18.82 12.12
CA VAL A 40 -22.31 19.00 13.51
C VAL A 40 -21.89 20.37 14.04
N MET A 41 -20.64 20.80 13.85
CA MET A 41 -20.23 22.15 14.25
C MET A 41 -21.04 23.24 13.54
N ARG A 42 -21.31 23.10 12.25
CA ARG A 42 -22.16 24.06 11.51
C ARG A 42 -23.56 24.16 12.10
N GLU A 43 -24.20 23.03 12.41
CA GLU A 43 -25.54 22.99 13.05
C GLU A 43 -25.58 23.70 14.41
N TYR A 44 -24.45 23.79 15.12
CA TYR A 44 -24.31 24.51 16.39
C TYR A 44 -23.74 25.94 16.23
N GLY A 45 -23.82 26.53 15.03
CA GLY A 45 -23.56 27.94 14.80
C GLY A 45 -22.11 28.31 14.43
N PHE A 46 -21.29 27.34 14.03
CA PHE A 46 -19.92 27.59 13.53
C PHE A 46 -19.85 27.86 12.02
N GLU A 47 -20.97 28.21 11.36
CA GLU A 47 -21.06 28.36 9.89
C GLU A 47 -20.04 29.34 9.28
N HIS A 48 -19.62 30.37 10.04
CA HIS A 48 -18.70 31.41 9.59
C HIS A 48 -17.33 31.36 10.28
N VAL A 49 -17.07 30.32 11.07
CA VAL A 49 -15.79 30.16 11.78
C VAL A 49 -14.89 29.23 10.97
N PRO A 50 -13.64 29.61 10.66
CA PRO A 50 -12.71 28.70 10.02
C PRO A 50 -12.43 27.49 10.94
N ILE A 51 -12.82 26.30 10.49
CA ILE A 51 -12.60 25.04 11.21
C ILE A 51 -11.26 24.46 10.77
N VAL A 52 -10.31 24.35 11.72
CA VAL A 52 -9.00 23.75 11.47
C VAL A 52 -9.09 22.23 11.65
N VAL A 53 -9.13 21.51 10.53
CA VAL A 53 -9.33 20.04 10.52
C VAL A 53 -8.02 19.24 10.63
N ALA A 54 -6.87 19.87 10.33
CA ALA A 54 -5.54 19.26 10.38
C ALA A 54 -4.44 20.30 10.63
N GLY A 55 -3.34 19.88 11.26
CA GLY A 55 -2.15 20.71 11.49
C GLY A 55 -2.20 21.59 12.74
N PHE A 56 -1.35 22.64 12.75
CA PHE A 56 -1.25 23.58 13.87
C PHE A 56 -2.57 24.37 14.03
N GLY A 57 -3.16 24.33 15.23
CA GLY A 57 -4.48 24.92 15.51
C GLY A 57 -5.65 23.93 15.52
N LYS A 58 -5.41 22.63 15.21
CA LYS A 58 -6.40 21.57 15.45
C LYS A 58 -6.59 21.38 16.96
N GLY A 59 -7.82 21.57 17.45
CA GLY A 59 -8.14 21.45 18.88
C GLY A 59 -9.59 21.83 19.20
N GLY A 60 -9.94 21.80 20.49
CA GLY A 60 -11.27 22.20 20.98
C GLY A 60 -12.42 21.32 20.51
N ASP A 61 -13.54 21.95 20.19
CA ASP A 61 -14.82 21.33 19.82
C ASP A 61 -14.72 20.37 18.63
N PHE A 62 -13.93 20.72 17.61
CA PHE A 62 -13.69 19.85 16.46
C PHE A 62 -13.00 18.55 16.89
N GLN A 63 -11.98 18.64 17.74
CA GLN A 63 -11.23 17.47 18.19
C GLN A 63 -12.11 16.55 19.03
N ARG A 64 -12.97 17.10 19.90
CA ARG A 64 -13.95 16.34 20.69
C ARG A 64 -14.90 15.54 19.79
N LEU A 65 -15.50 16.18 18.79
CA LEU A 65 -16.39 15.53 17.83
C LEU A 65 -15.65 14.50 16.96
N ASN A 66 -14.45 14.84 16.50
CA ASN A 66 -13.61 13.95 15.72
C ASN A 66 -13.24 12.69 16.51
N ASP A 67 -12.86 12.82 17.78
CA ASP A 67 -12.55 11.68 18.66
C ASP A 67 -13.78 10.82 18.93
N MET A 68 -14.94 11.44 19.11
CA MET A 68 -16.21 10.73 19.27
C MET A 68 -16.55 9.91 18.01
N PHE A 69 -16.40 10.51 16.83
CA PHE A 69 -16.59 9.80 15.56
C PHE A 69 -15.65 8.60 15.41
N HIS A 70 -14.36 8.78 15.75
CA HIS A 70 -13.36 7.73 15.68
C HIS A 70 -13.51 6.65 16.77
N LYS A 71 -14.24 6.92 17.86
CA LYS A 71 -14.65 5.93 18.85
C LYS A 71 -15.89 5.14 18.41
N PHE A 72 -16.77 5.75 17.61
CA PHE A 72 -17.98 5.10 17.10
C PHE A 72 -17.66 4.02 16.06
N TYR A 73 -16.69 4.27 15.19
CA TYR A 73 -16.21 3.32 14.19
C TYR A 73 -14.95 2.58 14.64
N ARG A 74 -14.68 1.38 14.08
CA ARG A 74 -13.39 0.72 14.31
C ARG A 74 -12.30 1.53 13.62
N LYS A 75 -11.11 1.59 14.22
CA LYS A 75 -9.94 2.31 13.66
C LYS A 75 -9.66 1.96 12.18
N GLN A 76 -9.89 0.72 11.79
CA GLN A 76 -9.69 0.25 10.41
C GLN A 76 -10.73 0.77 9.41
N ASP A 77 -11.95 1.08 9.86
CA ASP A 77 -13.03 1.58 8.99
C ASP A 77 -12.81 3.06 8.63
N THR A 78 -12.17 3.83 9.51
CA THR A 78 -11.86 5.26 9.34
C THR A 78 -10.42 5.54 8.94
N ALA A 79 -9.58 4.50 8.82
CA ALA A 79 -8.19 4.66 8.44
C ALA A 79 -8.06 5.40 7.09
N MET A 80 -7.26 6.47 7.09
CA MET A 80 -6.82 7.17 5.89
C MET A 80 -5.90 6.22 5.12
N GLY A 81 -6.53 5.34 4.33
CA GLY A 81 -5.83 4.22 3.70
C GLY A 81 -4.58 4.65 2.94
N GLY A 82 -3.62 3.75 2.85
CA GLY A 82 -2.42 3.83 2.03
C GLY A 82 -1.97 2.43 1.68
N HIS A 83 -0.95 2.29 0.85
CA HIS A 83 -0.38 1.00 0.51
C HIS A 83 0.20 0.38 1.76
N ILE A 84 -0.34 -0.80 2.07
CA ILE A 84 0.13 -1.65 3.15
C ILE A 84 1.01 -2.71 2.50
N GLY A 85 2.28 -2.68 2.82
CA GLY A 85 3.20 -3.76 2.52
C GLY A 85 3.54 -4.57 3.76
N VAL A 86 4.41 -5.56 3.58
CA VAL A 86 4.88 -6.47 4.62
C VAL A 86 6.39 -6.49 4.64
N PHE A 87 6.92 -6.48 5.86
CA PHE A 87 8.27 -6.90 6.17
C PHE A 87 8.22 -8.14 7.05
N MET A 88 9.02 -9.16 6.74
CA MET A 88 9.09 -10.37 7.54
C MET A 88 10.34 -10.37 8.42
N TYR A 89 10.14 -10.44 9.74
CA TYR A 89 11.21 -10.61 10.72
C TYR A 89 10.97 -11.88 11.54
N ARG A 90 11.88 -12.87 11.46
CA ARG A 90 11.79 -14.13 12.22
C ARG A 90 10.41 -14.82 12.12
N ASP A 91 9.87 -14.94 10.90
CA ASP A 91 8.55 -15.55 10.60
C ASP A 91 7.32 -14.76 11.12
N ILE A 92 7.56 -13.55 11.63
CA ILE A 92 6.53 -12.57 11.97
C ILE A 92 6.38 -11.60 10.81
N PHE A 93 5.14 -11.34 10.41
CA PHE A 93 4.80 -10.39 9.36
C PHE A 93 4.44 -9.06 10.01
N ALA A 94 5.30 -8.07 9.83
CA ALA A 94 5.06 -6.71 10.27
C ALA A 94 4.43 -5.90 9.13
N ILE A 95 3.44 -5.08 9.47
CA ILE A 95 2.89 -4.09 8.55
C ILE A 95 3.96 -3.05 8.26
N VAL A 96 4.11 -2.71 6.98
CA VAL A 96 4.84 -1.52 6.56
C VAL A 96 3.81 -0.51 6.08
N GLY A 97 3.64 0.55 6.87
CA GLY A 97 2.73 1.65 6.58
C GLY A 97 3.50 2.85 6.04
N VAL A 98 3.17 3.27 4.82
CA VAL A 98 3.75 4.47 4.24
C VAL A 98 3.03 5.70 4.81
N PRO A 99 3.74 6.66 5.42
CA PRO A 99 3.10 7.85 5.99
C PRO A 99 2.45 8.70 4.89
N HIS A 100 1.41 9.47 5.21
CA HIS A 100 0.93 10.51 4.29
C HIS A 100 1.65 11.82 4.64
N VAL A 101 2.50 12.30 3.74
CA VAL A 101 3.34 13.47 3.96
C VAL A 101 2.88 14.63 3.08
N TYR A 102 2.66 15.78 3.71
CA TYR A 102 2.40 17.05 3.03
C TYR A 102 3.64 17.94 3.09
N GLY A 103 4.06 18.46 1.94
CA GLY A 103 5.27 19.27 1.79
C GLY A 103 6.56 18.43 1.90
N GLN A 104 7.69 19.09 2.16
CA GLN A 104 8.99 18.44 2.28
C GLN A 104 9.25 18.07 3.75
N ARG A 105 9.37 16.77 4.04
CA ARG A 105 9.68 16.23 5.38
C ARG A 105 10.69 15.09 5.29
N SER A 106 11.51 14.97 6.32
CA SER A 106 12.35 13.78 6.52
C SER A 106 11.51 12.67 7.14
N ILE A 107 11.64 11.44 6.64
CA ILE A 107 10.92 10.25 7.10
C ILE A 107 11.93 9.29 7.69
N ASN A 108 11.70 8.83 8.92
CA ASN A 108 12.44 7.70 9.48
C ASN A 108 11.82 6.40 8.96
N LEU A 109 12.54 5.69 8.10
CA LEU A 109 12.06 4.44 7.46
C LEU A 109 11.81 3.32 8.47
N ILE A 110 12.51 3.30 9.61
CA ILE A 110 12.31 2.29 10.67
C ILE A 110 10.93 2.47 11.32
N GLU A 111 10.47 3.72 11.46
CA GLU A 111 9.16 4.03 12.03
C GLU A 111 8.00 3.73 11.07
N CYS A 112 8.30 3.41 9.81
CA CYS A 112 7.28 2.97 8.85
C CYS A 112 6.88 1.49 9.05
N VAL A 113 7.56 0.75 9.93
CA VAL A 113 7.30 -0.67 10.17
C VAL A 113 6.71 -0.89 11.56
N GLU A 114 5.57 -1.57 11.62
CA GLU A 114 4.86 -1.91 12.86
C GLU A 114 5.55 -3.06 13.60
N LEU A 115 6.68 -2.74 14.24
CA LEU A 115 7.44 -3.60 15.12
C LEU A 115 7.49 -3.00 16.52
N SER A 116 7.64 -3.86 17.53
CA SER A 116 7.93 -3.40 18.90
C SER A 116 9.30 -2.73 18.97
N ASP A 117 9.48 -1.85 19.96
CA ASP A 117 10.75 -1.14 20.16
C ASP A 117 11.94 -2.08 20.32
N LEU A 118 11.75 -3.20 21.03
CA LEU A 118 12.79 -4.23 21.18
C LEU A 118 13.14 -4.91 19.84
N GLN A 119 12.15 -5.16 18.98
CA GLN A 119 12.40 -5.70 17.64
C GLN A 119 13.14 -4.70 16.76
N LYS A 120 12.79 -3.41 16.83
CA LYS A 120 13.51 -2.35 16.10
C LYS A 120 14.97 -2.27 16.53
N ILE A 121 15.24 -2.29 17.84
CA ILE A 121 16.62 -2.31 18.39
C ILE A 121 17.37 -3.57 17.93
N ALA A 122 16.72 -4.73 17.98
CA ALA A 122 17.34 -6.00 17.54
C ALA A 122 17.72 -5.96 16.06
N ILE A 123 16.83 -5.47 15.18
CA ILE A 123 17.09 -5.35 13.74
C ILE A 123 18.25 -4.38 13.46
N GLN A 124 18.35 -3.28 14.19
CA GLN A 124 19.48 -2.34 14.03
C GLN A 124 20.84 -2.99 14.33
N SER A 125 20.86 -4.05 15.13
CA SER A 125 22.06 -4.84 15.43
C SER A 125 22.35 -5.93 14.39
N GLU A 126 21.46 -6.14 13.40
CA GLU A 126 21.55 -7.18 12.36
C GLU A 126 21.56 -6.51 10.96
N PRO A 127 22.73 -6.06 10.44
CA PRO A 127 22.81 -5.19 9.25
C PRO A 127 22.13 -5.73 8.00
N GLU A 128 22.19 -7.05 7.75
CA GLU A 128 21.53 -7.67 6.61
C GLU A 128 20.01 -7.58 6.69
N ILE A 129 19.45 -7.77 7.90
CA ILE A 129 18.01 -7.67 8.15
C ILE A 129 17.58 -6.21 8.09
N LEU A 130 18.37 -5.29 8.66
CA LEU A 130 18.13 -3.86 8.55
C LEU A 130 18.06 -3.41 7.09
N ASN A 131 19.05 -3.80 6.28
CA ASN A 131 19.07 -3.44 4.86
C ASN A 131 17.89 -4.04 4.09
N ALA A 132 17.51 -5.29 4.38
CA ALA A 132 16.33 -5.90 3.79
C ALA A 132 15.03 -5.17 4.19
N MET A 133 14.92 -4.72 5.45
CA MET A 133 13.79 -3.92 5.93
C MET A 133 13.71 -2.59 5.18
N LEU A 134 14.83 -1.86 5.10
CA LEU A 134 14.90 -0.60 4.38
C LEU A 134 14.55 -0.77 2.90
N ASP A 135 15.10 -1.80 2.24
CA ASP A 135 14.79 -2.13 0.85
C ASP A 135 13.27 -2.34 0.64
N GLN A 136 12.61 -3.05 1.57
CA GLN A 136 11.15 -3.24 1.50
C GLN A 136 10.37 -1.95 1.74
N VAL A 137 10.72 -1.16 2.75
CA VAL A 137 10.05 0.12 3.00
C VAL A 137 10.13 1.03 1.76
N ILE A 138 11.30 1.10 1.13
CA ILE A 138 11.52 1.86 -0.10
C ILE A 138 10.64 1.33 -1.25
N ASP A 139 10.61 0.02 -1.46
CA ASP A 139 9.78 -0.61 -2.49
C ASP A 139 8.29 -0.26 -2.31
N ILE A 140 7.82 -0.30 -1.06
CA ILE A 140 6.42 -0.03 -0.70
C ILE A 140 6.10 1.48 -0.86
N CYS A 141 7.02 2.37 -0.50
CA CYS A 141 6.90 3.82 -0.77
C CYS A 141 6.76 4.10 -2.27
N ASP A 142 7.61 3.48 -3.10
CA ASP A 142 7.55 3.65 -4.56
C ASP A 142 6.23 3.16 -5.13
N VAL A 143 5.69 2.03 -4.66
CA VAL A 143 4.37 1.57 -5.10
C VAL A 143 3.26 2.50 -4.60
N GLN A 144 3.30 2.95 -3.35
CA GLN A 144 2.25 3.80 -2.77
C GLN A 144 2.10 5.12 -3.52
N TYR A 145 3.21 5.82 -3.75
CA TYR A 145 3.18 7.16 -4.35
C TYR A 145 3.32 7.10 -5.86
N GLY A 146 4.02 6.11 -6.41
CA GLY A 146 4.28 6.03 -7.85
C GLY A 146 3.07 5.57 -8.65
N VAL A 147 2.20 4.69 -8.13
CA VAL A 147 1.00 4.24 -8.87
C VAL A 147 0.03 5.39 -9.17
N PRO A 148 -0.34 6.25 -8.19
CA PRO A 148 -1.14 7.46 -8.46
C PRO A 148 -0.46 8.46 -9.41
N GLU A 149 0.88 8.44 -9.47
CA GLU A 149 1.71 9.37 -10.23
C GLU A 149 2.33 8.75 -11.49
N VAL A 150 1.76 7.65 -11.98
CA VAL A 150 2.15 7.06 -13.27
C VAL A 150 2.07 8.14 -14.37
N ARG A 151 3.16 8.27 -15.13
CA ARG A 151 3.33 9.30 -16.17
C ARG A 151 2.30 9.13 -17.27
N LYS A 152 1.96 10.24 -17.92
CA LYS A 152 0.90 10.31 -18.94
C LYS A 152 0.97 9.22 -20.02
N PRO A 153 2.14 8.92 -20.65
CA PRO A 153 2.20 7.87 -21.69
C PRO A 153 1.77 6.49 -21.21
N PHE A 154 2.10 6.14 -19.97
CA PHE A 154 1.69 4.87 -19.36
C PHE A 154 0.24 4.90 -18.89
N ARG A 155 -0.21 6.05 -18.38
CA ARG A 155 -1.60 6.27 -17.93
C ARG A 155 -2.60 6.18 -19.09
N ASP A 156 -2.24 6.75 -20.23
CA ASP A 156 -3.07 6.76 -21.44
C ASP A 156 -3.14 5.36 -22.10
N ASN A 157 -2.17 4.49 -21.82
CA ASN A 157 -2.27 3.07 -22.14
C ASN A 157 -3.14 2.36 -21.09
N VAL A 158 -4.44 2.23 -21.41
CA VAL A 158 -5.48 1.67 -20.52
C VAL A 158 -5.07 0.30 -19.94
N SER A 159 -4.46 -0.56 -20.76
CA SER A 159 -4.03 -1.89 -20.32
C SER A 159 -2.87 -1.83 -19.33
N ALA A 160 -1.84 -1.05 -19.63
CA ALA A 160 -0.69 -0.87 -18.75
C ALA A 160 -1.12 -0.27 -17.40
N PHE A 161 -1.93 0.79 -17.42
CA PHE A 161 -2.42 1.46 -16.21
C PHE A 161 -3.33 0.54 -15.38
N ARG A 162 -4.21 -0.22 -16.03
CA ARG A 162 -5.08 -1.18 -15.34
C ARG A 162 -4.26 -2.31 -14.70
N PHE A 163 -3.29 -2.89 -15.41
CA PHE A 163 -2.47 -3.95 -14.87
C PHE A 163 -1.65 -3.51 -13.65
N ILE A 164 -1.03 -2.32 -13.68
CA ILE A 164 -0.26 -1.85 -12.53
C ILE A 164 -1.15 -1.53 -11.32
N THR A 165 -2.36 -0.99 -11.55
CA THR A 165 -3.34 -0.76 -10.48
C THR A 165 -3.82 -2.09 -9.86
N LEU A 166 -4.07 -3.10 -10.70
CA LEU A 166 -4.44 -4.44 -10.22
C LEU A 166 -3.27 -5.14 -9.51
N ALA A 167 -2.02 -4.89 -9.90
CA ALA A 167 -0.85 -5.38 -9.18
C ALA A 167 -0.80 -4.81 -7.76
N GLN A 168 -0.98 -3.48 -7.61
CA GLN A 168 -1.06 -2.82 -6.31
C GLN A 168 -2.19 -3.38 -5.44
N LEU A 169 -3.39 -3.60 -6.02
CA LEU A 169 -4.52 -4.20 -5.32
C LEU A 169 -4.18 -5.61 -4.78
N ASN A 170 -3.50 -6.43 -5.58
CA ASN A 170 -3.11 -7.78 -5.16
C ASN A 170 -2.02 -7.76 -4.10
N LEU A 171 -1.11 -6.78 -4.11
CA LEU A 171 -0.19 -6.58 -3.00
C LEU A 171 -0.93 -6.21 -1.70
N HIS A 172 -1.93 -5.32 -1.74
CA HIS A 172 -2.76 -5.05 -0.55
C HIS A 172 -3.42 -6.32 -0.01
N ALA A 173 -3.97 -7.14 -0.90
CA ALA A 173 -4.61 -8.40 -0.52
C ALA A 173 -3.60 -9.36 0.13
N ALA A 174 -2.42 -9.52 -0.48
CA ALA A 174 -1.36 -10.35 0.07
C ALA A 174 -0.91 -9.87 1.46
N SER A 175 -0.69 -8.57 1.60
CA SER A 175 -0.29 -7.96 2.86
C SER A 175 -1.33 -8.16 3.95
N ALA A 176 -2.61 -7.89 3.65
CA ALA A 176 -3.71 -8.03 4.59
C ALA A 176 -3.90 -9.48 5.07
N VAL A 177 -3.68 -10.47 4.18
CA VAL A 177 -3.73 -11.89 4.58
C VAL A 177 -2.59 -12.22 5.55
N LEU A 178 -1.36 -11.79 5.25
CA LEU A 178 -0.21 -12.08 6.11
C LEU A 178 -0.32 -11.40 7.48
N THR A 179 -0.77 -10.14 7.53
CA THR A 179 -0.80 -9.36 8.77
C THR A 179 -2.10 -9.51 9.55
N GLY A 180 -3.18 -9.99 8.91
CA GLY A 180 -4.48 -10.20 9.54
C GLY A 180 -4.62 -11.51 10.34
N GLY A 181 -3.57 -12.32 10.45
CA GLY A 181 -3.62 -13.60 11.18
C GLY A 181 -4.36 -14.71 10.43
N TYR A 182 -4.62 -14.53 9.14
CA TYR A 182 -5.24 -15.54 8.27
C TYR A 182 -4.20 -16.57 7.80
N ASP A 183 -4.69 -17.59 7.09
CA ASP A 183 -3.84 -18.58 6.46
C ASP A 183 -2.91 -17.94 5.42
N HIS A 184 -1.60 -18.00 5.68
CA HIS A 184 -0.56 -17.36 4.86
C HIS A 184 -0.55 -17.85 3.41
N ARG A 185 -1.13 -19.02 3.13
CA ARG A 185 -1.25 -19.57 1.78
C ARG A 185 -2.11 -18.70 0.86
N GLY A 186 -3.09 -17.99 1.42
CA GLY A 186 -3.91 -17.03 0.68
C GLY A 186 -3.09 -15.87 0.08
N ALA A 187 -2.03 -15.44 0.77
CA ALA A 187 -1.17 -14.35 0.32
C ALA A 187 -0.27 -14.75 -0.85
N VAL A 188 0.08 -16.04 -0.97
CA VAL A 188 0.95 -16.53 -2.03
C VAL A 188 0.34 -16.23 -3.39
N GLN A 189 -0.92 -16.59 -3.61
CA GLN A 189 -1.57 -16.40 -4.92
C GLN A 189 -1.64 -14.93 -5.33
N SER A 190 -2.00 -14.06 -4.39
CA SER A 190 -2.04 -12.62 -4.61
C SER A 190 -0.64 -12.06 -4.93
N ALA A 191 0.43 -12.53 -4.27
CA ALA A 191 1.80 -12.12 -4.58
C ALA A 191 2.27 -12.54 -5.98
N LEU A 192 1.95 -13.78 -6.39
CA LEU A 192 2.28 -14.28 -7.73
C LEU A 192 1.54 -13.46 -8.81
N LEU A 193 0.26 -13.18 -8.57
CA LEU A 193 -0.57 -12.40 -9.48
C LEU A 193 -0.11 -10.94 -9.56
N ALA A 194 0.28 -10.33 -8.42
CA ALA A 194 0.86 -8.99 -8.41
C ALA A 194 2.14 -8.91 -9.25
N SER A 195 3.04 -9.89 -9.12
CA SER A 195 4.26 -9.97 -9.92
C SER A 195 3.96 -10.10 -11.41
N GLU A 196 3.02 -10.98 -11.77
CA GLU A 196 2.59 -11.19 -13.16
C GLU A 196 1.97 -9.92 -13.76
N LEU A 197 1.06 -9.27 -13.04
CA LEU A 197 0.36 -8.07 -13.50
C LEU A 197 1.31 -6.88 -13.64
N ALA A 198 2.25 -6.69 -12.71
CA ALA A 198 3.25 -5.64 -12.82
C ALA A 198 4.08 -5.81 -14.11
N LEU A 199 4.57 -7.02 -14.39
CA LEU A 199 5.31 -7.28 -15.63
C LEU A 199 4.44 -7.13 -16.88
N LYS A 200 3.17 -7.55 -16.82
CA LYS A 200 2.20 -7.34 -17.91
C LYS A 200 1.95 -5.87 -18.18
N ALA A 201 2.04 -4.99 -17.17
CA ALA A 201 1.94 -3.55 -17.38
C ALA A 201 3.06 -3.03 -18.30
N GLY A 202 4.31 -3.43 -18.04
CA GLY A 202 5.45 -3.09 -18.90
C GLY A 202 5.33 -3.67 -20.32
N ALA A 203 4.88 -4.92 -20.42
CA ALA A 203 4.69 -5.59 -21.70
C ALA A 203 3.51 -5.00 -22.52
N ALA A 204 2.45 -4.55 -21.85
CA ALA A 204 1.35 -3.84 -22.50
C ALA A 204 1.82 -2.48 -23.03
N TYR A 205 2.69 -1.80 -22.29
CA TYR A 205 3.31 -0.55 -22.75
C TYR A 205 4.21 -0.74 -23.96
N SER A 206 4.87 -1.90 -24.10
CA SER A 206 5.65 -2.26 -25.30
C SER A 206 4.77 -2.61 -26.52
N GLY A 207 3.45 -2.40 -26.45
CA GLY A 207 2.51 -2.59 -27.56
C GLY A 207 1.81 -3.95 -27.60
N LEU A 208 1.99 -4.83 -26.60
CA LEU A 208 1.26 -6.10 -26.57
C LEU A 208 -0.19 -5.91 -26.09
N SER A 209 -1.13 -6.46 -26.85
CA SER A 209 -2.55 -6.46 -26.45
C SER A 209 -2.81 -7.40 -25.27
N GLU A 210 -3.84 -7.11 -24.48
CA GLU A 210 -4.25 -7.97 -23.38
C GLU A 210 -4.65 -9.37 -23.83
N GLN A 211 -5.23 -9.49 -25.02
CA GLN A 211 -5.56 -10.78 -25.61
C GLN A 211 -4.29 -11.60 -25.87
N ARG A 212 -3.20 -10.94 -26.30
CA ARG A 212 -1.90 -11.60 -26.46
C ARG A 212 -1.31 -11.97 -25.10
N LEU A 213 -1.35 -11.05 -24.13
CA LEU A 213 -0.80 -11.26 -22.78
C LEU A 213 -1.54 -12.32 -21.95
N SER A 214 -2.80 -12.59 -22.27
CA SER A 214 -3.62 -13.62 -21.60
C SER A 214 -3.46 -15.02 -22.20
N ARG A 215 -2.76 -15.16 -23.33
CA ARG A 215 -2.58 -16.43 -24.05
C ARG A 215 -1.11 -16.85 -24.10
N GLU A 216 -0.86 -18.13 -24.41
CA GLU A 216 0.48 -18.61 -24.69
C GLU A 216 1.15 -17.82 -25.83
N PRO A 217 2.46 -17.51 -25.74
CA PRO A 217 3.41 -17.99 -24.74
C PRO A 217 3.48 -17.14 -23.45
N PHE A 218 2.63 -16.12 -23.31
CA PHE A 218 2.67 -15.18 -22.18
C PHE A 218 1.88 -15.70 -20.99
N GLY A 219 0.57 -15.88 -21.13
CA GLY A 219 -0.32 -16.50 -20.14
C GLY A 219 0.07 -16.19 -18.69
N HIS A 220 0.44 -17.25 -17.95
CA HIS A 220 1.01 -17.18 -16.59
C HIS A 220 2.54 -17.37 -16.57
N CYS A 221 3.19 -17.39 -17.73
CA CYS A 221 4.63 -17.54 -17.89
C CYS A 221 5.35 -16.21 -17.63
N ARG A 222 5.52 -15.86 -16.34
CA ARG A 222 6.17 -14.61 -15.90
C ARG A 222 7.55 -14.35 -16.52
N LYS A 223 8.33 -15.39 -16.83
CA LYS A 223 9.61 -15.24 -17.54
C LYS A 223 9.43 -14.67 -18.94
N LYS A 224 8.47 -15.19 -19.72
CA LYS A 224 8.16 -14.66 -21.06
C LYS A 224 7.57 -13.25 -20.98
N VAL A 225 6.79 -12.97 -19.94
CA VAL A 225 6.29 -11.62 -19.69
C VAL A 225 7.43 -10.65 -19.35
N LEU A 226 8.42 -11.04 -18.54
CA LEU A 226 9.61 -10.24 -18.25
C LEU A 226 10.37 -9.86 -19.52
N GLU A 227 10.60 -10.82 -20.42
CA GLU A 227 11.27 -10.59 -21.71
C GLU A 227 10.54 -9.55 -22.58
N ALA A 228 9.21 -9.50 -22.52
CA ALA A 228 8.46 -8.45 -23.20
C ALA A 228 8.47 -7.13 -22.43
N ALA A 229 8.36 -7.18 -21.11
CA ALA A 229 8.32 -6.01 -20.24
C ALA A 229 9.59 -5.17 -20.36
N LYS A 230 10.78 -5.79 -20.46
CA LYS A 230 12.05 -5.06 -20.59
C LYS A 230 12.17 -4.26 -21.90
N ILE A 231 11.42 -4.60 -22.94
CA ILE A 231 11.35 -3.80 -24.17
C ILE A 231 10.66 -2.46 -23.89
N GLY A 232 9.57 -2.49 -23.11
CA GLY A 232 8.84 -1.28 -22.71
C GLY A 232 9.49 -0.51 -21.56
N LEU A 233 10.26 -1.20 -20.72
CA LEU A 233 10.88 -0.70 -19.49
C LEU A 233 12.39 -1.07 -19.46
N PRO A 234 13.24 -0.38 -20.25
CA PRO A 234 14.63 -0.79 -20.45
C PRO A 234 15.53 -0.68 -19.20
N GLY A 235 15.11 0.07 -18.18
CA GLY A 235 15.88 0.22 -16.94
C GLY A 235 15.50 -0.75 -15.81
N LEU A 236 14.73 -1.81 -16.08
CA LEU A 236 14.44 -2.84 -15.08
C LEU A 236 15.71 -3.57 -14.64
N ASP A 237 15.82 -3.90 -13.34
CA ASP A 237 16.82 -4.86 -12.83
C ASP A 237 16.43 -6.30 -13.22
N GLU A 238 16.57 -6.60 -14.51
CA GLU A 238 16.17 -7.87 -15.15
C GLU A 238 16.72 -9.08 -14.40
N GLN A 239 18.01 -9.03 -14.03
CA GLN A 239 18.67 -10.17 -13.41
C GLN A 239 18.08 -10.49 -12.04
N ARG A 240 17.82 -9.48 -11.20
CA ARG A 240 17.25 -9.69 -9.87
C ARG A 240 15.76 -10.02 -9.94
N ILE A 241 15.02 -9.44 -10.88
CA ILE A 241 13.63 -9.83 -11.15
C ILE A 241 13.59 -11.31 -11.57
N ALA A 242 14.45 -11.74 -12.49
CA ALA A 242 14.52 -13.14 -12.93
C ALA A 242 14.82 -14.10 -11.76
N ARG A 243 15.83 -13.80 -10.93
CA ARG A 243 16.13 -14.57 -9.71
C ARG A 243 14.96 -14.61 -8.72
N THR A 244 14.22 -13.50 -8.60
CA THR A 244 13.04 -13.43 -7.73
C THR A 244 11.91 -14.30 -8.28
N LEU A 245 11.66 -14.27 -9.59
CA LEU A 245 10.68 -15.11 -10.26
C LEU A 245 11.02 -16.60 -10.17
N ASP A 246 12.31 -16.97 -10.22
CA ASP A 246 12.75 -18.38 -10.08
C ASP A 246 12.42 -18.99 -8.71
N ARG A 247 12.32 -18.14 -7.67
CA ARG A 247 11.91 -18.58 -6.32
C ARG A 247 10.39 -18.71 -6.18
N GLN A 248 9.62 -18.18 -7.13
CA GLN A 248 8.16 -18.22 -7.10
C GLN A 248 7.63 -19.58 -7.61
N PRO A 249 6.70 -20.24 -6.89
CA PRO A 249 6.09 -21.47 -7.39
C PRO A 249 5.26 -21.20 -8.65
N ASP A 250 5.03 -22.24 -9.44
CA ASP A 250 4.13 -22.19 -10.59
C ASP A 250 2.71 -21.82 -10.12
N TYR A 251 2.16 -20.74 -10.71
CA TYR A 251 0.87 -20.17 -10.31
C TYR A 251 -0.27 -21.18 -10.38
N VAL A 252 -0.36 -21.94 -11.47
CA VAL A 252 -1.46 -22.87 -11.71
C VAL A 252 -1.31 -24.10 -10.82
N LYS A 253 -0.12 -24.70 -10.77
CA LYS A 253 0.12 -25.90 -9.97
C LYS A 253 -0.02 -25.63 -8.47
N ASN A 254 0.38 -24.45 -8.00
CA ASN A 254 0.27 -24.08 -6.59
C ASN A 254 -1.19 -23.98 -6.10
N ARG A 255 -2.20 -23.89 -6.98
CA ARG A 255 -3.61 -23.87 -6.53
C ARG A 255 -4.19 -25.23 -6.20
N TYR A 256 -3.65 -26.28 -6.82
CA TYR A 256 -4.22 -27.63 -6.79
C TYR A 256 -3.34 -28.63 -6.04
N THR A 257 -2.23 -28.17 -5.46
CA THR A 257 -1.28 -29.01 -4.72
C THR A 257 -1.52 -28.90 -3.22
N PHE A 258 -1.45 -30.05 -2.52
CA PHE A 258 -1.51 -30.09 -1.06
C PHE A 258 -0.24 -29.48 -0.43
N ASP A 259 0.91 -29.66 -1.10
CA ASP A 259 2.17 -29.06 -0.70
C ASP A 259 2.16 -27.56 -1.01
N GLN A 260 2.18 -26.74 0.03
CA GLN A 260 2.05 -25.29 -0.04
C GLN A 260 3.27 -24.64 0.60
N PRO A 261 3.69 -23.45 0.13
CA PRO A 261 4.83 -22.76 0.71
C PRO A 261 4.68 -22.60 2.24
N PRO A 262 5.73 -22.94 3.03
CA PRO A 262 5.72 -22.67 4.45
C PRO A 262 5.66 -21.16 4.70
N ARG A 263 5.25 -20.77 5.90
CA ARG A 263 5.02 -19.37 6.30
C ARG A 263 6.17 -18.44 5.93
N ARG A 264 7.40 -18.80 6.29
CA ARG A 264 8.62 -18.05 5.94
C ARG A 264 8.79 -17.85 4.42
N LYS A 265 8.49 -18.89 3.63
CA LYS A 265 8.55 -18.81 2.16
C LYS A 265 7.45 -17.89 1.62
N ALA A 266 6.24 -17.95 2.16
CA ALA A 266 5.16 -17.04 1.78
C ALA A 266 5.54 -15.56 2.03
N GLY A 267 6.18 -15.25 3.17
CA GLY A 267 6.71 -13.91 3.44
C GLY A 267 7.69 -13.43 2.37
N HIS A 268 8.69 -14.24 2.02
CA HIS A 268 9.63 -13.90 0.95
C HIS A 268 8.98 -13.76 -0.42
N LEU A 269 7.93 -14.52 -0.73
CA LEU A 269 7.18 -14.40 -1.98
C LEU A 269 6.45 -13.06 -2.06
N VAL A 270 5.81 -12.61 -0.97
CA VAL A 270 5.15 -11.29 -0.90
C VAL A 270 6.18 -10.17 -1.02
N MET A 271 7.26 -10.23 -0.24
CA MET A 271 8.34 -9.22 -0.29
C MET A 271 9.00 -9.17 -1.68
N GLY A 272 9.15 -10.31 -2.36
CA GLY A 272 9.63 -10.37 -3.73
C GLY A 272 8.66 -9.74 -4.74
N ALA A 273 7.36 -9.93 -4.56
CA ALA A 273 6.34 -9.28 -5.38
C ALA A 273 6.34 -7.76 -5.19
N GLN A 274 6.48 -7.27 -3.95
CA GLN A 274 6.62 -5.84 -3.64
C GLN A 274 7.79 -5.23 -4.41
N TYR A 275 8.95 -5.91 -4.38
CA TYR A 275 10.12 -5.50 -5.15
C TYR A 275 9.85 -5.43 -6.66
N ILE A 276 9.29 -6.49 -7.27
CA ILE A 276 9.02 -6.52 -8.71
C ILE A 276 8.06 -5.40 -9.12
N THR A 277 6.98 -5.20 -8.34
CA THR A 277 6.03 -4.12 -8.60
C THR A 277 6.71 -2.75 -8.46
N ALA A 278 7.53 -2.55 -7.43
CA ALA A 278 8.25 -1.29 -7.24
C ALA A 278 9.21 -0.98 -8.40
N GLU A 279 9.96 -1.96 -8.91
CA GLU A 279 10.84 -1.78 -10.08
C GLU A 279 10.07 -1.33 -11.32
N VAL A 280 8.90 -1.93 -11.57
CA VAL A 280 8.02 -1.52 -12.66
C VAL A 280 7.50 -0.09 -12.43
N VAL A 281 7.03 0.23 -11.22
CA VAL A 281 6.48 1.55 -10.90
C VAL A 281 7.52 2.66 -11.02
N ARG A 282 8.78 2.42 -10.63
CA ARG A 282 9.91 3.36 -10.81
C ARG A 282 10.16 3.72 -12.27
N GLN A 283 9.90 2.80 -13.20
CA GLN A 283 10.01 3.05 -14.63
C GLN A 283 8.77 3.76 -15.21
N MET A 284 7.60 3.57 -14.60
CA MET A 284 6.33 4.13 -15.05
C MET A 284 6.02 5.52 -14.47
N SER A 285 6.65 5.91 -13.35
CA SER A 285 6.46 7.17 -12.63
C SER A 285 7.77 7.97 -12.51
N ASP A 286 7.70 9.19 -11.99
CA ASP A 286 8.90 9.97 -11.61
C ASP A 286 9.33 9.69 -10.15
N ARG A 287 8.65 8.78 -9.45
CA ARG A 287 8.95 8.43 -8.06
C ARG A 287 10.09 7.42 -7.98
N ASN A 288 11.07 7.74 -7.15
CA ASN A 288 12.18 6.86 -6.83
C ASN A 288 12.70 7.15 -5.41
N ALA A 289 12.01 6.62 -4.40
CA ALA A 289 12.36 6.76 -3.00
C ALA A 289 13.77 6.24 -2.68
N ARG A 290 14.32 5.33 -3.50
CA ARG A 290 15.70 4.87 -3.36
C ARG A 290 16.71 5.95 -3.74
N ALA A 291 16.44 6.71 -4.79
CA ALA A 291 17.30 7.81 -5.22
C ALA A 291 17.24 9.00 -4.26
N ASP A 292 16.14 9.15 -3.51
CA ASP A 292 15.93 10.23 -2.54
C ASP A 292 16.61 10.00 -1.17
N LEU A 293 17.29 8.87 -0.98
CA LEU A 293 17.99 8.59 0.28
C LEU A 293 19.19 9.53 0.47
N SER A 294 19.34 10.05 1.70
CA SER A 294 20.49 10.90 2.08
C SER A 294 21.83 10.18 2.07
N SER A 295 21.82 8.84 2.12
CA SER A 295 22.98 7.98 1.99
C SER A 295 22.72 6.92 0.93
N SER A 296 23.72 6.62 0.09
CA SER A 296 23.61 5.59 -0.93
C SER A 296 23.48 4.21 -0.29
N LEU A 297 22.25 3.69 -0.21
CA LEU A 297 21.98 2.31 0.19
C LEU A 297 21.94 1.42 -1.05
N SER A 298 22.99 0.61 -1.24
CA SER A 298 22.98 -0.42 -2.27
C SER A 298 21.89 -1.45 -1.98
N ARG A 299 21.17 -1.90 -3.03
CA ARG A 299 20.11 -2.90 -2.86
C ARG A 299 20.69 -4.25 -2.43
N SER A 300 20.24 -4.74 -1.28
CA SER A 300 20.61 -6.03 -0.70
C SER A 300 19.54 -7.10 -0.93
N TYR A 301 18.27 -6.70 -0.94
CA TYR A 301 17.12 -7.60 -0.99
C TYR A 301 16.13 -7.20 -2.10
N PRO A 302 15.51 -8.17 -2.80
CA PRO A 302 15.79 -9.61 -2.78
C PRO A 302 17.16 -9.91 -3.40
N ALA A 303 17.97 -10.79 -2.82
CA ALA A 303 19.29 -11.16 -3.35
C ALA A 303 19.20 -11.86 -4.71
#